data_AF-A0A0G0W7T8-F1
#
_entry.id   AF-A0A0G0W7T8-F1
#
_cell.length_a   1.000
_cell.length_b   1.000
_cell.length_c   1.000
_cell.angle_alpha   90.00
_cell.angle_beta   90.00
_cell.angle_gamma   90.00
#
_symmetry.space_group_name_H-M   'P 1'
#
loop_
_entity.id
_entity.type
_entity.pdbx_description
1 polymer ?
#
loop_
_entity_poly.entity_id
_entity_poly.type
_entity_poly.pdbx_seq_one_letter_code
_entity_poly.pdbx_strand_id
1 'polypeptide(L)'
;MYGVAAFALAVGILSVSILRSSLVNYAFAASKSTPTPKPQQMPEVDYVMTLPGKVLPGNLLWPVKATRDRIWYLFTFNHLKKAELALFFADKRLTSGQSLFKANDSNLGLSTITKGEKYLEMAAREEELSRGGGQDTSVFLAKLAAASLKHWEIIEKDIIPGAPEEVRPHLTQLLVYSKTAFTKASETLISNGKESPKNPFQGQ
;
A
#
# COMPACT_ATOMS: atom_id res chain seq x y z
N MET A 1 -28.16 -14.88 30.59
CA MET A 1 -27.98 -14.19 29.28
C MET A 1 -27.48 -12.75 29.39
N TYR A 2 -27.84 -11.99 30.43
CA TYR A 2 -27.41 -10.57 30.57
C TYR A 2 -25.89 -10.37 30.68
N GLY A 3 -25.15 -11.30 31.30
CA GLY A 3 -23.69 -11.18 31.43
C GLY A 3 -22.95 -11.19 30.08
N VAL A 4 -23.41 -11.98 29.11
CA VAL A 4 -22.81 -12.04 27.77
C VAL A 4 -23.08 -10.74 27.01
N ALA A 5 -24.28 -10.18 27.14
CA ALA A 5 -24.65 -8.92 26.52
C ALA A 5 -23.83 -7.74 27.10
N ALA A 6 -23.70 -7.68 28.44
CA ALA A 6 -22.90 -6.64 29.10
C ALA A 6 -21.41 -6.74 28.74
N PHE A 7 -20.87 -7.96 28.66
CA PHE A 7 -19.49 -8.19 28.24
C PHE A 7 -19.25 -7.78 26.78
N ALA A 8 -20.15 -8.13 25.87
CA ALA A 8 -20.06 -7.71 24.47
C ALA A 8 -20.11 -6.18 24.32
N LEU A 9 -20.95 -5.51 25.12
CA LEU A 9 -21.04 -4.05 25.15
C LEU A 9 -19.75 -3.42 25.67
N ALA A 10 -19.18 -3.94 26.76
CA ALA A 10 -17.92 -3.46 27.34
C ALA A 10 -16.74 -3.63 26.37
N VAL A 11 -16.65 -4.80 25.71
CA VAL A 11 -15.61 -5.05 24.68
C VAL A 11 -15.81 -4.14 23.47
N GLY A 12 -17.06 -3.87 23.07
CA GLY A 12 -17.37 -2.93 22.00
C GLY A 12 -16.90 -1.51 22.32
N ILE A 13 -17.23 -1.00 23.52
CA ILE A 13 -16.83 0.33 23.98
C ILE A 13 -15.29 0.43 24.07
N LEU A 14 -14.64 -0.57 24.67
CA LEU A 14 -13.19 -0.61 24.81
C LEU A 14 -12.50 -0.63 23.44
N SER A 15 -13.01 -1.43 22.50
CA SER A 15 -12.47 -1.52 21.14
C SER A 15 -12.56 -0.18 20.41
N VAL A 16 -13.69 0.52 20.49
CA VAL A 16 -13.86 1.85 19.88
C VAL A 16 -12.92 2.87 20.51
N SER A 17 -12.71 2.81 21.83
CA SER A 17 -11.80 3.71 22.54
C SER A 17 -10.33 3.53 22.14
N ILE A 18 -9.86 2.27 22.08
CA ILE A 18 -8.47 1.97 21.68
C ILE A 18 -8.22 2.39 20.22
N LEU A 19 -9.19 2.16 19.34
CA LEU A 19 -9.08 2.57 17.93
C LEU A 19 -9.00 4.10 17.80
N ARG A 20 -9.73 4.86 18.62
CA ARG A 20 -9.63 6.33 18.66
C ARG A 20 -8.27 6.83 19.14
N SER A 21 -7.69 6.19 20.16
CA SER A 21 -6.38 6.57 20.71
C SER A 21 -5.18 6.20 19.83
N SER A 22 -5.37 5.31 18.85
CA SER A 22 -4.29 4.88 17.93
C SER A 22 -4.04 5.82 16.75
N LEU A 23 -4.73 6.96 16.68
CA LEU A 23 -4.46 8.00 15.69
C LEU A 23 -3.23 8.80 16.15
N VAL A 24 -2.07 8.51 15.55
CA VAL A 24 -0.91 9.38 15.70
C VAL A 24 -1.21 10.68 14.97
N ASN A 25 -1.61 11.70 15.73
CA ASN A 25 -1.78 13.06 15.24
C ASN A 25 -0.40 13.69 15.09
N TYR A 26 0.11 13.67 13.87
CA TYR A 26 1.22 14.54 13.51
C TYR A 26 0.67 15.94 13.23
N ALA A 27 1.14 16.93 13.97
CA ALA A 27 0.79 18.32 13.74
C ALA A 27 1.72 18.89 12.68
N PHE A 28 1.17 19.30 11.54
CA PHE A 28 1.92 19.97 10.48
C PHE A 28 1.20 21.26 10.10
N ALA A 29 1.99 22.30 9.79
CA ALA A 29 1.46 23.61 9.44
C ALA A 29 0.99 23.62 7.98
N ALA A 30 -0.22 24.14 7.73
CA ALA A 30 -0.77 24.24 6.38
C ALA A 30 0.05 25.22 5.52
N SER A 31 0.69 24.71 4.45
CA SER A 31 1.38 25.55 3.46
C SER A 31 0.64 25.58 2.13
N LYS A 32 0.64 26.78 1.52
CA LYS A 32 -0.10 27.16 0.30
C LYS A 32 0.47 26.47 -0.95
N SER A 33 -0.44 26.06 -1.84
CA SER A 33 -0.17 25.38 -3.11
C SER A 33 0.58 26.26 -4.13
N THR A 34 1.63 25.71 -4.76
CA THR A 34 2.35 26.29 -5.91
C THR A 34 2.21 25.35 -7.12
N PRO A 35 2.15 25.85 -8.38
CA PRO A 35 1.87 25.03 -9.56
C PRO A 35 3.07 24.16 -9.97
N THR A 36 2.79 22.90 -10.33
CA THR A 36 3.73 21.86 -10.73
C THR A 36 4.17 21.99 -12.20
N PRO A 37 5.47 21.81 -12.55
CA PRO A 37 5.93 21.66 -13.94
C PRO A 37 5.74 20.23 -14.49
N LYS A 38 5.54 20.12 -15.81
CA LYS A 38 5.30 18.88 -16.58
C LYS A 38 6.43 17.83 -16.44
N PRO A 39 6.14 16.54 -16.15
CA PRO A 39 7.15 15.49 -16.11
C PRO A 39 7.49 14.93 -17.50
N GLN A 40 8.78 14.62 -17.71
CA GLN A 40 9.33 13.92 -18.87
C GLN A 40 8.84 12.45 -18.92
N GLN A 41 8.51 11.99 -20.13
CA GLN A 41 7.94 10.66 -20.40
C GLN A 41 8.96 9.53 -20.20
N MET A 42 8.73 8.72 -19.16
CA MET A 42 9.23 7.35 -19.04
C MET A 42 8.19 6.38 -19.64
N PRO A 43 8.59 5.17 -20.09
CA PRO A 43 7.67 4.19 -20.66
C PRO A 43 6.49 3.92 -19.72
N GLU A 44 5.28 4.04 -20.26
CA GLU A 44 4.02 3.88 -19.52
C GLU A 44 3.92 2.45 -18.97
N VAL A 45 3.83 2.32 -17.65
CA VAL A 45 3.64 1.03 -16.99
C VAL A 45 2.17 0.64 -17.13
N ASP A 46 1.89 -0.34 -18.00
CA ASP A 46 0.55 -0.93 -18.18
C ASP A 46 0.21 -1.84 -16.99
N TYR A 47 -0.31 -1.24 -15.92
CA TYR A 47 -0.86 -1.93 -14.76
C TYR A 47 -2.15 -1.25 -14.31
N VAL A 48 -3.26 -1.99 -14.37
CA VAL A 48 -4.56 -1.50 -13.90
C VAL A 48 -4.61 -1.59 -12.39
N MET A 49 -4.44 -0.44 -11.73
CA MET A 49 -4.58 -0.35 -10.28
C MET A 49 -6.02 -0.57 -9.81
N THR A 50 -6.13 -1.17 -8.63
CA THR A 50 -7.44 -1.33 -7.99
C THR A 50 -7.95 0.02 -7.47
N LEU A 51 -9.19 0.34 -7.84
CA LEU A 51 -9.83 1.59 -7.46
C LEU A 51 -10.00 1.68 -5.94
N PRO A 52 -9.82 2.89 -5.36
CA PRO A 52 -10.13 3.11 -3.96
C PRO A 52 -11.63 2.88 -3.78
N GLY A 53 -12.00 1.90 -2.94
CA GLY A 53 -13.40 1.64 -2.64
C GLY A 53 -14.07 2.86 -1.99
N LYS A 54 -15.40 2.90 -1.97
CA LYS A 54 -16.24 4.03 -1.50
C LYS A 54 -15.95 4.56 -0.08
N VAL A 55 -15.13 3.88 0.71
CA VAL A 55 -14.84 4.23 2.12
C VAL A 55 -13.35 4.53 2.24
N LEU A 56 -13.03 5.83 2.26
CA LEU A 56 -11.68 6.34 2.48
C LEU A 56 -11.28 6.27 3.96
N PRO A 57 -9.97 6.24 4.26
CA PRO A 57 -9.46 6.48 5.61
C PRO A 57 -9.99 7.83 6.11
N GLY A 58 -10.54 7.87 7.33
CA GLY A 58 -11.15 9.08 7.91
C GLY A 58 -12.67 9.03 8.04
N ASN A 59 -13.36 8.10 7.37
CA ASN A 59 -14.80 7.87 7.56
C ASN A 59 -15.06 6.95 8.78
N LEU A 60 -16.19 7.15 9.47
CA LEU A 60 -16.65 6.35 10.62
C LEU A 60 -16.71 4.84 10.33
N LEU A 61 -17.02 4.45 9.09
CA LEU A 61 -17.09 3.04 8.67
C LEU A 61 -15.73 2.43 8.28
N TRP A 62 -14.68 3.23 8.21
CA TRP A 62 -13.36 2.76 7.80
C TRP A 62 -12.76 1.71 8.75
N PRO A 63 -12.85 1.84 10.09
CA PRO A 63 -12.34 0.82 11.00
C PRO A 63 -13.00 -0.54 10.80
N VAL A 64 -14.32 -0.59 10.55
CA VAL A 64 -15.05 -1.84 10.28
C VAL A 64 -14.50 -2.53 9.03
N LYS A 65 -14.28 -1.75 7.97
CA LYS A 65 -13.70 -2.24 6.72
C LYS A 65 -12.25 -2.72 6.90
N ALA A 66 -11.43 -1.98 7.64
CA ALA A 66 -10.04 -2.34 7.93
C ALA A 66 -9.96 -3.62 8.78
N THR A 67 -10.85 -3.79 9.76
CA THR A 67 -10.94 -4.99 10.58
C THR A 67 -11.35 -6.20 9.75
N ARG A 68 -12.38 -6.07 8.90
CA ARG A 68 -12.77 -7.13 7.96
C ARG A 68 -11.61 -7.56 7.06
N ASP A 69 -10.89 -6.59 6.49
CA ASP A 69 -9.73 -6.87 5.62
C ASP A 69 -8.64 -7.63 6.41
N ARG A 70 -8.41 -7.28 7.68
CA ARG A 70 -7.47 -7.99 8.55
C ARG A 70 -7.93 -9.39 8.92
N ILE A 71 -9.22 -9.58 9.22
CA ILE A 71 -9.82 -10.89 9.46
C ILE A 71 -9.60 -11.76 8.23
N TRP A 72 -9.95 -11.28 7.04
CA TRP A 72 -9.77 -12.04 5.80
C TRP A 72 -8.30 -12.43 5.58
N TYR A 73 -7.37 -11.52 5.81
CA TYR A 73 -5.94 -11.82 5.74
C TYR A 73 -5.50 -12.94 6.70
N LEU A 74 -6.00 -12.92 7.94
CA LEU A 74 -5.67 -13.93 8.96
C LEU A 74 -6.24 -15.31 8.64
N PHE A 75 -7.43 -15.37 8.04
CA PHE A 75 -8.07 -16.63 7.66
C PHE A 75 -7.60 -17.17 6.29
N THR A 76 -6.67 -16.49 5.62
CA THR A 76 -6.09 -16.96 4.36
C THR A 76 -4.83 -17.76 4.65
N PHE A 77 -4.92 -19.10 4.57
CA PHE A 77 -3.83 -20.02 4.91
C PHE A 77 -2.85 -20.29 3.75
N ASN A 78 -3.29 -20.12 2.50
CA ASN A 78 -2.43 -20.31 1.33
C ASN A 78 -1.53 -19.09 1.12
N HIS A 79 -0.21 -19.27 1.12
CA HIS A 79 0.78 -18.20 0.98
C HIS A 79 0.65 -17.41 -0.33
N LEU A 80 0.42 -18.07 -1.47
CA LEU A 80 0.22 -17.37 -2.74
C LEU A 80 -1.04 -16.50 -2.72
N LYS A 81 -2.15 -17.02 -2.17
CA LYS A 81 -3.39 -16.24 -2.01
C LYS A 81 -3.23 -15.10 -1.02
N LYS A 82 -2.40 -15.30 0.00
CA LYS A 82 -2.07 -14.26 0.97
C LYS A 82 -1.22 -13.16 0.35
N ALA A 83 -0.29 -13.51 -0.56
CA ALA A 83 0.47 -12.58 -1.36
C ALA A 83 -0.42 -11.76 -2.32
N GLU A 84 -1.35 -12.42 -3.04
CA GLU A 84 -2.35 -11.74 -3.87
C GLU A 84 -3.20 -10.75 -3.07
N LEU A 85 -3.65 -11.15 -1.89
CA LEU A 85 -4.47 -10.32 -1.02
C LEU A 85 -3.67 -9.15 -0.42
N ALA A 86 -2.42 -9.37 -0.04
CA ALA A 86 -1.52 -8.31 0.40
C ALA A 86 -1.28 -7.28 -0.71
N LEU A 87 -1.02 -7.74 -1.94
CA LEU A 87 -0.86 -6.85 -3.10
C LEU A 87 -2.13 -6.03 -3.34
N PHE A 88 -3.30 -6.67 -3.31
CA PHE A 88 -4.59 -5.98 -3.42
C PHE A 88 -4.77 -4.88 -2.34
N PHE A 89 -4.32 -5.16 -1.12
CA PHE A 89 -4.36 -4.21 -0.01
C PHE A 89 -3.34 -3.08 -0.12
N ALA A 90 -2.22 -3.31 -0.81
CA ALA A 90 -1.23 -2.31 -1.14
C ALA A 90 -1.80 -1.30 -2.15
N ASP A 91 -2.25 -1.79 -3.31
CA ASP A 91 -2.84 -0.99 -4.39
C ASP A 91 -3.97 -0.09 -3.86
N LYS A 92 -4.91 -0.68 -3.12
CA LYS A 92 -6.06 0.04 -2.54
C LYS A 92 -5.65 1.16 -1.58
N ARG A 93 -4.59 0.94 -0.79
CA ARG A 93 -4.11 1.94 0.18
C ARG A 93 -3.33 3.05 -0.52
N LEU A 94 -2.56 2.71 -1.55
CA LEU A 94 -1.88 3.72 -2.36
C LEU A 94 -2.90 4.66 -3.02
N THR A 95 -3.93 4.13 -3.70
CA THR A 95 -4.96 4.96 -4.35
C THR A 95 -5.80 5.76 -3.35
N SER A 96 -6.07 5.19 -2.18
CA SER A 96 -6.71 5.92 -1.07
C SER A 96 -5.82 7.06 -0.56
N GLY A 97 -4.52 6.80 -0.38
CA GLY A 97 -3.54 7.79 0.02
C GLY A 97 -3.42 8.93 -0.98
N GLN A 98 -3.33 8.61 -2.27
CA GLN A 98 -3.35 9.60 -3.36
C GLN A 98 -4.60 10.49 -3.29
N SER A 99 -5.77 9.90 -3.01
CA SER A 99 -7.02 10.65 -2.87
C SER A 99 -7.01 11.58 -1.65
N LEU A 100 -6.37 11.17 -0.54
CA LEU A 100 -6.22 11.98 0.67
C LEU A 100 -5.26 13.16 0.47
N PHE A 101 -4.16 12.95 -0.26
CA PHE A 101 -3.26 14.06 -0.65
C PHE A 101 -4.00 15.08 -1.51
N LYS A 102 -4.83 14.63 -2.47
CA LYS A 102 -5.70 15.52 -3.27
C LYS A 102 -6.72 16.27 -2.41
N ALA A 103 -7.14 15.70 -1.29
CA ALA A 103 -8.05 16.32 -0.33
C ALA A 103 -7.35 17.18 0.74
N ASN A 104 -6.05 17.45 0.61
CA ASN A 104 -5.19 18.15 1.56
C ASN A 104 -5.01 17.48 2.94
N ASP A 105 -5.41 16.22 3.11
CA ASP A 105 -5.13 15.43 4.32
C ASP A 105 -3.81 14.67 4.16
N SER A 106 -2.70 15.42 4.17
CA SER A 106 -1.36 14.88 3.92
C SER A 106 -0.90 13.89 5.00
N ASN A 107 -1.42 14.02 6.23
CA ASN A 107 -1.00 13.20 7.38
C ASN A 107 -1.63 11.82 7.30
N LEU A 108 -2.94 11.79 7.07
CA LEU A 108 -3.66 10.54 6.87
C LEU A 108 -3.25 9.90 5.54
N GLY A 109 -2.97 10.72 4.51
CA GLY A 109 -2.39 10.29 3.25
C GLY A 109 -1.08 9.55 3.45
N LEU A 110 -0.10 10.17 4.11
CA LEU A 110 1.20 9.56 4.41
C LEU A 110 1.04 8.24 5.17
N SER A 111 0.29 8.24 6.27
CA SER A 111 0.07 7.02 7.07
C SER A 111 -0.58 5.89 6.25
N THR A 112 -1.48 6.24 5.34
CA THR A 112 -2.16 5.28 4.47
C THR A 112 -1.22 4.69 3.44
N ILE A 113 -0.41 5.52 2.78
CA ILE A 113 0.60 5.05 1.79
C ILE A 113 1.66 4.20 2.49
N THR A 114 2.18 4.62 3.65
CA THR A 114 3.14 3.82 4.42
C THR A 114 2.59 2.44 4.74
N LYS A 115 1.31 2.33 5.11
CA LYS A 115 0.67 1.03 5.32
C LYS A 115 0.56 0.26 4.00
N GLY A 116 0.24 0.92 2.89
CA GLY A 116 0.19 0.32 1.55
C GLY A 116 1.53 -0.29 1.15
N GLU A 117 2.63 0.46 1.27
CA GLU A 117 3.98 -0.03 0.95
C GLU A 117 4.41 -1.20 1.85
N LYS A 118 4.03 -1.20 3.13
CA LYS A 118 4.23 -2.36 4.00
C LYS A 118 3.45 -3.60 3.53
N TYR A 119 2.23 -3.42 2.99
CA TYR A 119 1.51 -4.52 2.38
C TYR A 119 2.16 -5.02 1.09
N LEU A 120 2.80 -4.13 0.31
CA LEU A 120 3.58 -4.51 -0.87
C LEU A 120 4.78 -5.37 -0.47
N GLU A 121 5.51 -4.97 0.57
CA GLU A 121 6.60 -5.78 1.14
C GLU A 121 6.10 -7.14 1.67
N MET A 122 4.96 -7.15 2.37
CA MET A 122 4.32 -8.40 2.81
C MET A 122 3.93 -9.29 1.64
N ALA A 123 3.48 -8.73 0.51
CA ALA A 123 3.15 -9.49 -0.68
C ALA A 123 4.39 -10.19 -1.26
N ALA A 124 5.51 -9.48 -1.34
CA ALA A 124 6.79 -10.07 -1.77
C ALA A 124 7.26 -11.19 -0.82
N ARG A 125 7.11 -11.00 0.50
CA ARG A 125 7.49 -12.01 1.49
C ARG A 125 6.63 -13.27 1.42
N GLU A 126 5.32 -13.13 1.29
CA GLU A 126 4.41 -14.28 1.21
C GLU A 126 4.58 -15.05 -0.11
N GLU A 127 4.92 -14.36 -1.20
CA GLU A 127 5.35 -15.00 -2.46
C GLU A 127 6.59 -15.86 -2.24
N GLU A 128 7.61 -15.32 -1.56
CA GLU A 128 8.86 -16.05 -1.32
C GLU A 128 8.62 -17.33 -0.52
N LEU A 129 7.73 -17.29 0.47
CA LEU A 129 7.30 -18.48 1.24
C LEU A 129 6.54 -19.48 0.36
N SER A 130 5.66 -19.01 -0.52
CA SER A 130 4.91 -19.85 -1.46
C SER A 130 5.85 -20.57 -2.44
N ARG A 131 6.84 -19.84 -2.99
CA ARG A 131 7.87 -20.37 -3.88
C ARG A 131 8.79 -21.36 -3.16
N GLY A 132 9.20 -21.06 -1.93
CA GLY A 132 9.95 -21.99 -1.07
C GLY A 132 9.18 -23.28 -0.78
N GLY A 133 7.84 -23.23 -0.80
CA GLY A 133 6.95 -24.39 -0.73
C GLY A 133 6.73 -25.13 -2.06
N GLY A 134 7.44 -24.77 -3.13
CA GLY A 134 7.40 -25.46 -4.43
C GLY A 134 6.24 -25.07 -5.34
N GLN A 135 5.51 -23.99 -5.04
CA GLN A 135 4.45 -23.47 -5.92
C GLN A 135 5.04 -22.61 -7.05
N ASP A 136 4.47 -22.67 -8.26
CA ASP A 136 4.84 -21.72 -9.33
C ASP A 136 4.23 -20.35 -9.06
N THR A 137 5.08 -19.40 -8.70
CA THR A 137 4.71 -18.02 -8.40
C THR A 137 4.99 -17.05 -9.55
N SER A 138 5.42 -17.54 -10.70
CA SER A 138 5.93 -16.68 -11.80
C SER A 138 4.91 -15.67 -12.31
N VAL A 139 3.64 -16.09 -12.43
CA VAL A 139 2.54 -15.20 -12.84
C VAL A 139 2.36 -14.08 -11.81
N PHE A 140 2.44 -14.42 -10.52
CA PHE A 140 2.33 -13.45 -9.45
C PHE A 140 3.56 -12.53 -9.40
N LEU A 141 4.77 -13.04 -9.61
CA LEU A 141 5.99 -12.24 -9.67
C LEU A 141 5.94 -11.19 -10.79
N ALA A 142 5.47 -11.55 -11.98
CA ALA A 142 5.29 -10.60 -13.08
C ALA A 142 4.30 -9.49 -12.70
N LYS A 143 3.19 -9.86 -12.05
CA LYS A 143 2.21 -8.91 -11.51
C LYS A 143 2.80 -8.01 -10.43
N LEU A 144 3.55 -8.58 -9.50
CA LEU A 144 4.19 -7.86 -8.40
C LEU A 144 5.23 -6.85 -8.92
N ALA A 145 6.01 -7.23 -9.92
CA ALA A 145 6.95 -6.33 -10.59
C ALA A 145 6.22 -5.14 -11.24
N ALA A 146 5.20 -5.40 -12.05
CA ALA A 146 4.41 -4.34 -12.70
C ALA A 146 3.72 -3.42 -11.67
N ALA A 147 3.14 -4.00 -10.61
CA ALA A 147 2.51 -3.23 -9.54
C ALA A 147 3.53 -2.37 -8.78
N SER A 148 4.70 -2.91 -8.46
CA SER A 148 5.76 -2.18 -7.75
C SER A 148 6.29 -0.99 -8.56
N LEU A 149 6.40 -1.13 -9.89
CA LEU A 149 6.72 0.00 -10.76
C LEU A 149 5.64 1.07 -10.74
N LYS A 150 4.37 0.66 -10.78
CA LYS A 150 3.25 1.60 -10.75
C LYS A 150 3.13 2.31 -9.40
N HIS A 151 3.43 1.62 -8.30
CA HIS A 151 3.53 2.22 -6.97
C HIS A 151 4.61 3.32 -6.93
N TRP A 152 5.81 3.00 -7.40
CA TRP A 152 6.89 3.97 -7.50
C TRP A 152 6.48 5.17 -8.36
N GLU A 153 5.89 4.93 -9.53
CA GLU A 153 5.45 5.98 -10.44
C GLU A 153 4.46 6.95 -9.79
N ILE A 154 3.44 6.43 -9.10
CA ILE A 154 2.42 7.27 -8.46
C ILE A 154 3.02 8.07 -7.32
N ILE A 155 3.85 7.45 -6.46
CA ILE A 155 4.46 8.17 -5.35
C ILE A 155 5.37 9.28 -5.88
N GLU A 156 6.25 8.96 -6.84
CA GLU A 156 7.24 9.88 -7.38
C GLU A 156 6.61 11.01 -8.22
N LYS A 157 5.71 10.69 -9.14
CA LYS A 157 5.20 11.65 -10.13
C LYS A 157 3.91 12.34 -9.70
N ASP A 158 3.04 11.66 -8.96
CA ASP A 158 1.72 12.22 -8.62
C ASP A 158 1.68 12.80 -7.20
N ILE A 159 2.35 12.16 -6.24
CA ILE A 159 2.18 12.48 -4.81
C ILE A 159 3.25 13.44 -4.31
N ILE A 160 4.55 13.14 -4.52
CA ILE A 160 5.66 13.97 -4.06
C ILE A 160 5.55 15.43 -4.55
N PRO A 161 5.23 15.72 -5.84
CA PRO A 161 5.18 17.10 -6.31
C PRO A 161 4.06 17.94 -5.67
N GLY A 162 2.95 17.28 -5.29
CA GLY A 162 1.82 17.92 -4.62
C GLY A 162 1.91 17.92 -3.08
N ALA A 163 2.90 17.22 -2.51
CA ALA A 163 3.02 17.07 -1.07
C ALA A 163 3.70 18.28 -0.40
N PRO A 164 3.32 18.61 0.86
CA PRO A 164 4.03 19.59 1.69
C PRO A 164 5.51 19.21 1.87
N GLU A 165 6.40 20.20 1.97
CA GLU A 165 7.86 19.97 2.04
C GLU A 165 8.26 19.05 3.20
N GLU A 166 7.56 19.15 4.33
CA GLU A 166 7.79 18.35 5.54
C GLU A 166 7.56 16.84 5.31
N VAL A 167 6.64 16.49 4.40
CA VAL A 167 6.22 15.10 4.14
C VAL A 167 7.02 14.47 2.99
N ARG A 168 7.55 15.29 2.07
CA ARG A 168 8.38 14.83 0.94
C ARG A 168 9.50 13.86 1.33
N PRO A 169 10.36 14.12 2.34
CA PRO A 169 11.43 13.19 2.67
C PRO A 169 10.90 11.82 3.12
N HIS A 170 9.75 11.78 3.79
CA HIS A 170 9.13 10.52 4.22
C HIS A 170 8.57 9.77 3.01
N LEU A 171 7.95 10.45 2.04
CA LEU A 171 7.51 9.83 0.79
C LEU A 171 8.68 9.30 -0.04
N THR A 172 9.79 10.04 -0.12
CA THR A 172 11.00 9.58 -0.82
C THR A 172 11.56 8.31 -0.18
N GLN A 173 11.54 8.20 1.16
CA GLN A 173 11.93 6.97 1.85
C GLN A 173 11.01 5.78 1.51
N LEU A 174 9.71 6.03 1.27
CA LEU A 174 8.77 4.98 0.91
C LEU A 174 9.04 4.35 -0.46
N LEU A 175 9.69 5.08 -1.38
CA LEU A 175 10.06 4.56 -2.70
C LEU A 175 10.99 3.34 -2.61
N VAL A 176 11.74 3.20 -1.51
CA VAL A 176 12.62 2.05 -1.27
C VAL A 176 11.82 0.74 -1.28
N TYR A 177 10.62 0.72 -0.70
CA TYR A 177 9.79 -0.49 -0.66
C TYR A 177 9.42 -0.97 -2.07
N SER A 178 8.90 -0.05 -2.89
CA SER A 178 8.56 -0.31 -4.29
C SER A 178 9.78 -0.73 -5.12
N LYS A 179 10.92 -0.04 -4.98
CA LYS A 179 12.17 -0.39 -5.68
C LYS A 179 12.66 -1.79 -5.28
N THR A 180 12.71 -2.08 -3.99
CA THR A 180 13.16 -3.39 -3.48
C THR A 180 12.22 -4.51 -3.92
N ALA A 181 10.90 -4.31 -3.84
CA ALA A 181 9.92 -5.31 -4.29
C ALA A 181 10.06 -5.59 -5.80
N PHE A 182 10.23 -4.54 -6.61
CA PHE A 182 10.46 -4.67 -8.04
C PHE A 182 11.75 -5.43 -8.36
N THR A 183 12.87 -5.03 -7.76
CA THR A 183 14.18 -5.65 -8.02
C THR A 183 14.15 -7.13 -7.68
N LYS A 184 13.64 -7.48 -6.49
CA LYS A 184 13.50 -8.88 -6.07
C LYS A 184 12.63 -9.69 -7.02
N ALA A 185 11.47 -9.14 -7.40
CA ALA A 185 10.55 -9.83 -8.29
C ALA A 185 11.17 -10.05 -9.69
N SER A 186 11.84 -9.03 -10.21
CA SER A 186 12.48 -9.05 -11.53
C SER A 186 13.67 -10.01 -11.57
N GLU A 187 14.55 -9.95 -10.57
CA GLU A 187 15.69 -10.87 -10.43
C GLU A 187 15.22 -12.32 -10.35
N THR A 188 14.14 -12.56 -9.60
CA THR A 188 13.56 -13.90 -9.47
C THR A 188 13.00 -14.39 -10.81
N LEU A 189 12.29 -13.54 -11.56
CA LEU A 189 11.79 -13.90 -12.90
C LEU A 189 12.93 -14.23 -13.87
N ILE A 190 13.97 -13.41 -13.89
CA ILE A 190 15.15 -13.61 -14.73
C ILE A 190 15.86 -14.92 -14.36
N SER A 191 16.03 -15.19 -13.06
CA SER A 191 16.63 -16.45 -12.57
C SER A 191 15.82 -17.68 -12.97
N ASN A 192 14.49 -17.53 -13.13
CA ASN A 192 13.59 -18.58 -13.58
C ASN A 192 13.47 -18.66 -15.11
N GLY A 193 14.28 -17.89 -15.86
CA GLY A 193 14.28 -17.87 -17.33
C GLY A 193 13.03 -17.24 -17.96
N LYS A 194 12.30 -16.40 -17.21
CA LYS A 194 11.08 -15.72 -17.67
C LYS A 194 11.33 -14.24 -17.94
N GLU A 195 10.54 -13.67 -18.85
CA GLU A 195 10.62 -12.24 -19.17
C GLU A 195 10.18 -11.39 -17.98
N SER A 196 10.95 -10.35 -17.69
CA SER A 196 10.66 -9.36 -16.64
C SER A 196 10.34 -8.01 -17.28
N PRO A 197 9.45 -7.18 -16.68
CA PRO A 197 9.30 -5.79 -17.08
C PRO A 197 10.66 -5.07 -17.09
N LYS A 198 10.87 -4.17 -18.06
CA LYS A 198 12.12 -3.40 -18.18
C LYS A 198 12.38 -2.65 -16.87
N ASN A 199 13.58 -2.81 -16.31
CA ASN A 199 13.98 -2.14 -15.08
C ASN A 199 14.25 -0.64 -15.35
N PRO A 200 13.41 0.29 -14.85
CA PRO A 200 13.65 1.72 -15.03
C PRO A 200 14.67 2.29 -14.03
N PHE A 201 15.14 1.48 -13.08
CA PHE A 201 16.08 1.89 -12.02
C PHE A 201 17.54 1.61 -12.37
N GLN A 202 17.84 0.87 -13.45
CA GLN A 202 19.21 0.68 -13.94
C GLN A 202 19.70 1.99 -14.57
N GLY A 203 20.37 2.81 -13.77
CA GLY A 203 20.96 4.10 -14.19
C GLY A 203 20.76 5.26 -13.23
N GLN A 204 20.17 5.05 -12.04
CA GLN A 204 20.07 6.04 -10.95
C GLN A 204 20.94 5.67 -9.76
#